data_AF-A0A0Q5ME52-F1
#
_entry.id   AF-A0A0Q5ME52-F1
#
_cell.length_a   1.000
_cell.length_b   1.000
_cell.length_c   1.000
_cell.angle_alpha   90.00
_cell.angle_beta   90.00
_cell.angle_gamma   90.00
#
_symmetry.space_group_name_H-M   'P 1'
#
loop_
_entity.id
_entity.type
_entity.pdbx_description
1 polymer ?
#
loop_
_entity_poly.entity_id
_entity_poly.type
_entity_poly.pdbx_seq_one_letter_code
_entity_poly.pdbx_strand_id
1 'polypeptide(L)'
;MNANEATTPITTAPVDPDLAQQAHPGHGVPSQDPTLAAQDPLTPAEARRESQSVLMGGGVMAGAATGAALGVAAAGPVGVVVGGITGGIAGALGGAAIGTATQADATGANANLPMAEEGGEPKPRG
;
A
#
# COMPACT_ATOMS: atom_id res chain seq x y z
N MET A 1 -0.09 0.95 -36.40
CA MET A 1 0.14 0.97 -34.94
C MET A 1 -0.49 2.24 -34.39
N ASN A 2 -1.66 2.10 -33.76
CA ASN A 2 -2.22 2.95 -32.70
C ASN A 2 -3.72 2.69 -32.57
N ALA A 3 -4.13 2.11 -31.45
CA ALA A 3 -5.27 2.53 -30.66
C ALA A 3 -5.22 1.75 -29.35
N ASN A 4 -5.07 2.50 -28.26
CA ASN A 4 -5.31 2.10 -26.89
C ASN A 4 -6.43 1.05 -26.79
N GLU A 5 -6.08 -0.17 -26.40
CA GLU A 5 -7.03 -1.18 -25.95
C GLU A 5 -7.58 -0.72 -24.59
N ALA A 6 -8.53 0.22 -24.65
CA ALA A 6 -9.45 0.44 -23.55
C ALA A 6 -10.29 -0.84 -23.45
N THR A 7 -9.84 -1.78 -22.62
CA THR A 7 -10.68 -2.87 -22.11
C THR A 7 -11.91 -2.21 -21.52
N THR A 8 -12.99 -2.23 -22.29
CA THR A 8 -14.28 -1.72 -21.86
C THR A 8 -14.63 -2.52 -20.60
N PRO A 9 -14.90 -1.87 -19.44
CA PRO A 9 -15.37 -2.63 -18.30
C PRO A 9 -16.66 -3.30 -18.76
N ILE A 10 -16.65 -4.62 -18.82
CA ILE A 10 -17.84 -5.44 -18.99
C ILE A 10 -18.70 -5.16 -17.76
N THR A 11 -19.56 -4.15 -17.88
CA THR A 11 -20.68 -3.94 -16.96
C THR A 11 -21.74 -5.00 -17.30
N THR A 12 -21.36 -6.26 -17.14
CA THR A 12 -22.36 -7.31 -17.05
C THR A 12 -22.98 -7.15 -15.68
N ALA A 13 -24.24 -6.75 -15.64
CA ALA A 13 -25.03 -6.83 -14.43
C ALA A 13 -24.75 -8.20 -13.79
N PRO A 14 -24.39 -8.26 -12.49
CA PRO A 14 -24.08 -9.51 -11.84
C PRO A 14 -25.21 -10.50 -12.08
N VAL A 15 -24.89 -11.58 -12.81
CA VAL A 15 -25.85 -12.63 -13.18
C VAL A 15 -26.33 -13.37 -11.92
N ASP A 16 -25.51 -13.30 -10.88
CA ASP A 16 -25.78 -13.82 -9.56
C ASP A 16 -26.27 -12.70 -8.63
N PRO A 17 -27.48 -12.82 -8.04
CA PRO A 17 -28.00 -11.84 -7.09
C PRO A 17 -27.09 -11.63 -5.86
N ASP A 18 -26.30 -12.62 -5.46
CA ASP A 18 -25.38 -12.49 -4.32
C ASP A 18 -24.20 -11.57 -4.68
N LEU A 19 -23.72 -11.62 -5.93
CA LEU A 19 -22.69 -10.69 -6.42
C LEU A 19 -23.24 -9.26 -6.57
N ALA A 20 -24.52 -9.12 -6.91
CA ALA A 20 -25.19 -7.82 -6.98
C ALA A 20 -25.25 -7.13 -5.61
N GLN A 21 -25.37 -7.91 -4.53
CA GLN A 21 -25.39 -7.39 -3.17
C GLN A 21 -24.01 -6.94 -2.67
N GLN A 22 -22.93 -7.53 -3.20
CA GLN A 22 -21.56 -7.17 -2.84
C GLN A 22 -21.06 -5.89 -3.51
N ALA A 23 -21.74 -5.43 -4.57
CA ALA A 23 -21.34 -4.26 -5.32
C ALA A 23 -21.75 -2.96 -4.60
N HIS A 24 -20.86 -1.98 -4.62
CA HIS A 24 -21.22 -0.62 -4.27
C HIS A 24 -22.22 -0.03 -5.27
N PRO A 25 -23.17 0.83 -4.86
CA PRO A 25 -24.11 1.45 -5.78
C PRO A 25 -23.40 2.17 -6.93
N GLY A 26 -23.71 1.76 -8.17
CA GLY A 26 -23.10 2.34 -9.38
C GLY A 26 -21.74 1.75 -9.80
N HIS A 27 -21.25 0.74 -9.08
CA HIS A 27 -19.97 0.06 -9.34
C HIS A 27 -20.16 -1.45 -9.52
N GLY A 28 -19.11 -2.13 -10.01
CA GLY A 28 -19.06 -3.60 -10.05
C GLY A 28 -18.74 -4.21 -8.68
N VAL A 29 -18.56 -5.53 -8.65
CA VAL A 29 -18.07 -6.23 -7.46
C VAL A 29 -16.68 -5.70 -7.11
N PRO A 30 -16.39 -5.35 -5.84
CA PRO A 30 -15.10 -4.80 -5.43
C PRO A 30 -13.90 -5.62 -5.95
N SER A 31 -13.93 -6.95 -5.86
CA SER A 31 -12.82 -7.80 -6.34
C SER A 31 -12.58 -7.79 -7.87
N GLN A 32 -13.51 -7.23 -8.66
CA GLN A 32 -13.48 -7.24 -10.13
C GLN A 32 -13.50 -5.85 -10.76
N ASP A 33 -13.87 -4.82 -9.99
CA ASP A 33 -13.88 -3.43 -10.44
C ASP A 33 -12.65 -2.69 -9.88
N PRO A 34 -11.65 -2.35 -10.71
CA PRO A 34 -10.42 -1.72 -10.25
C PRO A 34 -10.61 -0.25 -9.85
N THR A 35 -11.81 0.33 -10.05
CA THR A 35 -12.07 1.70 -9.61
C THR A 35 -12.07 1.78 -8.08
N LEU A 36 -11.40 2.81 -7.54
CA LEU A 36 -11.28 2.97 -6.08
C LEU A 36 -12.63 3.08 -5.38
N ALA A 37 -13.62 3.68 -6.05
CA ALA A 37 -14.97 3.84 -5.53
C ALA A 37 -15.77 2.52 -5.47
N ALA A 38 -15.30 1.46 -6.14
CA ALA A 38 -15.85 0.13 -6.00
C ALA A 38 -15.24 -0.65 -4.82
N GLN A 39 -14.11 -0.20 -4.25
CA GLN A 39 -13.41 -0.88 -3.15
C GLN A 39 -13.93 -0.40 -1.79
N ASP A 40 -13.89 -1.29 -0.81
CA ASP A 40 -14.09 -0.89 0.59
C ASP A 40 -12.84 -0.18 1.13
N PRO A 41 -12.94 1.07 1.59
CA PRO A 41 -11.80 1.76 2.17
C PRO A 41 -11.45 1.18 3.53
N LEU A 42 -10.15 0.93 3.75
CA LEU A 42 -9.63 0.54 5.05
C LEU A 42 -9.82 1.66 6.06
N THR A 43 -10.19 1.33 7.30
CA THR A 43 -10.11 2.30 8.38
C THR A 43 -8.65 2.70 8.62
N PRO A 44 -8.39 3.89 9.21
CA PRO A 44 -7.02 4.29 9.56
C PRO A 44 -6.29 3.28 10.46
N ALA A 45 -7.01 2.50 11.27
CA ALA A 45 -6.43 1.47 12.11
C ALA A 45 -6.06 0.20 11.34
N GLU A 46 -6.87 -0.20 10.35
CA GLU A 46 -6.55 -1.33 9.46
C GLU A 46 -5.41 -0.98 8.52
N ALA A 47 -5.46 0.19 7.87
CA ALA A 47 -4.38 0.66 6.99
C ALA A 47 -3.02 0.71 7.71
N ARG A 48 -3.01 1.10 8.98
CA ARG A 48 -1.83 1.06 9.87
C ARG A 48 -1.29 -0.35 10.06
N ARG A 49 -2.17 -1.30 10.39
CA ARG A 49 -1.77 -2.69 10.64
C ARG A 49 -1.28 -3.36 9.37
N GLU A 50 -1.95 -3.12 8.25
CA GLU A 50 -1.56 -3.67 6.95
C GLU A 50 -0.23 -3.09 6.48
N SER A 51 -0.03 -1.77 6.54
CA SER A 51 1.24 -1.15 6.19
C SER A 51 2.41 -1.62 7.06
N GLN A 52 2.19 -1.75 8.38
CA GLN A 52 3.19 -2.33 9.29
C GLN A 52 3.51 -3.78 8.93
N SER A 53 2.49 -4.59 8.63
CA SER A 53 2.66 -5.99 8.23
C SER A 53 3.43 -6.10 6.91
N VAL A 54 3.08 -5.30 5.90
CA VAL A 54 3.79 -5.26 4.61
C VAL A 54 5.24 -4.90 4.81
N LEU A 55 5.54 -3.91 5.65
CA LEU A 55 6.90 -3.49 5.86
C LEU A 55 7.72 -4.47 6.70
N MET A 56 7.11 -5.12 7.69
CA MET A 56 7.71 -6.26 8.38
C MET A 56 8.01 -7.40 7.40
N GLY A 57 7.04 -7.81 6.59
CA GLY A 57 7.18 -8.90 5.62
C GLY A 57 8.22 -8.60 4.54
N GLY A 58 8.20 -7.38 3.99
CA GLY A 58 9.23 -6.90 3.06
C GLY A 58 10.61 -6.86 3.71
N GLY A 59 10.67 -6.42 4.97
CA GLY A 59 11.86 -6.46 5.80
C GLY A 59 12.41 -7.88 5.98
N VAL A 60 11.57 -8.86 6.31
CA VAL A 60 11.98 -10.28 6.41
C VAL A 60 12.65 -10.74 5.11
N MET A 61 12.00 -10.51 3.97
CA MET A 61 12.52 -10.98 2.69
C MET A 61 13.85 -10.30 2.33
N ALA A 62 13.94 -8.98 2.47
CA ALA A 62 15.15 -8.22 2.17
C ALA A 62 16.30 -8.59 3.12
N GLY A 63 15.99 -8.70 4.42
CA GLY A 63 16.95 -9.08 5.44
C GLY A 63 17.44 -10.52 5.26
N ALA A 64 16.56 -11.47 4.97
CA ALA A 64 16.91 -12.85 4.72
C ALA A 64 17.80 -12.99 3.47
N ALA A 65 17.44 -12.32 2.37
CA ALA A 65 18.26 -12.32 1.16
C ALA A 65 19.65 -11.73 1.42
N THR A 66 19.73 -10.60 2.13
CA THR A 66 20.99 -9.94 2.49
C THR A 66 21.83 -10.83 3.40
N GLY A 67 21.24 -11.38 4.45
CA GLY A 67 21.91 -12.25 5.40
C GLY A 67 22.39 -13.56 4.78
N ALA A 68 21.62 -14.14 3.87
CA ALA A 68 22.03 -15.29 3.07
C ALA A 68 23.23 -14.97 2.17
N ALA A 69 23.21 -13.82 1.49
CA ALA A 69 24.31 -13.37 0.63
C ALA A 69 25.61 -13.11 1.40
N LEU A 70 25.53 -12.53 2.59
CA LEU A 70 26.71 -12.39 3.46
C LEU A 70 27.14 -13.74 4.05
N GLY A 71 26.17 -14.58 4.40
CA GLY A 71 26.39 -15.91 4.96
C GLY A 71 27.13 -16.85 4.02
N VAL A 72 26.81 -16.84 2.72
CA VAL A 72 27.52 -17.69 1.74
C VAL A 72 28.99 -17.33 1.63
N ALA A 73 29.32 -16.04 1.67
CA ALA A 73 30.71 -15.58 1.61
C ALA A 73 31.51 -15.95 2.87
N ALA A 74 30.86 -15.95 4.04
CA ALA A 74 31.53 -16.22 5.31
C ALA A 74 31.67 -17.72 5.64
N ALA A 75 30.66 -18.53 5.31
CA ALA A 75 30.58 -19.93 5.77
C ALA A 75 29.96 -20.90 4.74
N GLY A 76 29.83 -20.49 3.47
CA GLY A 76 29.28 -21.34 2.41
C GLY A 76 27.79 -21.69 2.64
N PRO A 77 27.33 -22.89 2.25
CA PRO A 77 25.90 -23.25 2.31
C PRO A 77 25.29 -23.18 3.71
N VAL A 78 26.04 -23.51 4.76
CA VAL A 78 25.54 -23.41 6.15
C VAL A 78 25.32 -21.95 6.53
N GLY A 79 26.20 -21.06 6.07
CA GLY A 79 26.06 -19.62 6.28
C GLY A 79 24.82 -19.04 5.61
N VAL A 80 24.38 -19.57 4.46
CA VAL A 80 23.12 -19.16 3.81
C VAL A 80 21.91 -19.39 4.72
N VAL A 81 21.84 -20.54 5.38
CA VAL A 81 20.71 -20.89 6.26
C VAL A 81 20.71 -20.00 7.51
N VAL A 82 21.84 -19.92 8.20
CA VAL A 82 21.96 -19.13 9.45
C VAL A 82 21.81 -17.64 9.16
N GLY A 83 22.48 -17.17 8.11
CA GLY A 83 22.41 -15.79 7.64
C GLY A 83 21.02 -15.40 7.17
N GLY A 84 20.33 -16.29 6.44
CA GLY A 84 18.95 -16.06 5.99
C GLY A 84 17.97 -15.93 7.15
N ILE A 85 18.05 -16.82 8.15
CA ILE A 85 17.16 -16.74 9.32
C ILE A 85 17.46 -15.48 10.14
N THR A 86 18.73 -15.25 10.48
CA THR A 86 19.14 -14.11 11.31
C THR A 86 18.86 -12.79 10.60
N GLY A 87 19.18 -12.73 9.31
CA GLY A 87 18.89 -11.60 8.45
C GLY A 87 17.39 -11.34 8.31
N GLY A 88 16.57 -12.38 8.20
CA GLY A 88 15.11 -12.25 8.15
C GLY A 88 14.54 -11.64 9.42
N ILE A 89 15.00 -12.08 10.59
CA ILE A 89 14.58 -11.50 11.89
C ILE A 89 15.00 -10.03 11.98
N ALA A 90 16.26 -9.72 11.67
CA ALA A 90 16.77 -8.35 11.69
C ALA A 90 16.02 -7.45 10.70
N GLY A 91 15.72 -7.98 9.51
CA GLY A 91 14.94 -7.32 8.49
C GLY A 91 13.50 -7.05 8.91
N ALA A 92 12.82 -7.99 9.57
CA ALA A 92 11.47 -7.80 10.10
C ALA A 92 11.41 -6.62 11.08
N LEU A 93 12.36 -6.59 12.03
CA LEU A 93 12.46 -5.55 13.05
C LEU A 93 12.81 -4.20 12.43
N GLY A 94 13.77 -4.16 11.49
CA GLY A 94 14.16 -2.96 10.76
C GLY A 94 13.02 -2.42 9.90
N GLY A 95 12.30 -3.31 9.21
CA GLY A 95 11.09 -2.99 8.46
C GLY A 95 10.04 -2.34 9.35
N ALA A 96 9.67 -2.98 10.46
CA ALA A 96 8.71 -2.41 11.42
C ALA A 96 9.09 -1.00 11.88
N ALA A 97 10.36 -0.79 12.23
CA ALA A 97 10.86 0.49 12.74
C ALA A 97 10.79 1.60 11.67
N ILE A 98 11.21 1.34 10.43
CA ILE A 98 11.12 2.31 9.34
C ILE A 98 9.65 2.72 9.10
N GLY A 99 8.70 1.79 9.23
CA GLY A 99 7.28 2.08 9.01
C GLY A 99 6.69 3.00 10.05
N THR A 100 7.16 2.90 11.28
CA THR A 100 6.76 3.83 12.34
C THR A 100 7.37 5.22 12.13
N ALA A 101 8.61 5.30 11.63
CA ALA A 101 9.29 6.57 11.38
C ALA A 101 8.69 7.35 10.20
N THR A 102 8.42 6.69 9.07
CA THR A 102 7.81 7.35 7.89
C THR A 102 6.37 7.79 8.16
N GLN A 103 5.64 7.06 9.02
CA GLN A 103 4.30 7.47 9.43
C GLN A 103 4.32 8.69 10.36
N ALA A 104 5.32 8.82 11.23
CA ALA A 104 5.51 10.02 12.04
C ALA A 104 5.79 11.24 11.14
N ASP A 105 6.61 11.09 10.10
CA ASP A 105 6.87 12.14 9.10
C ASP A 105 5.63 12.51 8.29
N ALA A 106 4.83 11.53 7.84
CA ALA A 106 3.58 11.79 7.12
C ALA A 106 2.54 12.52 7.99
N THR A 107 2.56 12.29 9.31
CA THR A 107 1.73 13.00 10.31
C THR A 107 2.32 14.36 10.70
N GLY A 108 3.60 14.63 10.38
CA GLY A 108 4.19 15.97 10.49
C GLY A 108 3.92 16.83 9.24
N ALA A 109 3.84 16.20 8.07
CA ALA A 109 3.61 16.88 6.79
C ALA A 109 2.15 17.33 6.60
N ASN A 110 1.17 16.66 7.22
CA ASN A 110 -0.25 17.03 7.14
C ASN A 110 -0.65 18.13 8.15
N ALA A 111 0.19 18.46 9.13
CA ALA A 111 -0.04 19.56 10.07
C ALA A 111 0.34 20.95 9.51
N ASN A 112 0.89 21.00 8.29
CA ASN A 112 1.38 22.24 7.66
C ASN A 112 0.77 22.51 6.28
N LEU A 113 -0.41 21.95 5.97
CA LEU A 113 -1.20 22.47 4.87
C LEU A 113 -1.69 23.87 5.27
N PRO A 114 -1.26 24.96 4.63
CA PRO A 114 -1.86 26.26 4.88
C PRO A 114 -3.35 26.13 4.56
N MET A 115 -4.20 26.41 5.56
CA MET A 115 -5.64 26.60 5.35
C MET A 115 -5.81 27.51 4.14
N ALA A 116 -6.35 26.95 3.06
CA ALA A 116 -6.72 27.72 1.90
C ALA A 116 -7.73 28.78 2.37
N GLU A 117 -7.34 30.04 2.27
CA GLU A 117 -8.25 31.15 2.40
C GLU A 117 -9.14 31.15 1.15
N GLU A 118 -10.35 30.61 1.28
CA GLU A 118 -11.42 30.76 0.29
C GLU A 118 -12.35 31.88 0.75
N GLY A 119 -12.38 33.00 0.01
CA GLY A 119 -13.54 33.90 -0.02
C GLY A 119 -13.23 35.40 0.02
N GLY A 120 -13.29 36.07 -1.14
CA GLY A 120 -13.46 37.53 -1.19
C GLY A 120 -13.31 38.13 -2.60
N GLU A 121 -14.44 38.39 -3.26
CA GLU A 121 -14.57 39.01 -4.59
C GLU A 121 -13.69 40.26 -4.84
N PRO A 122 -13.17 40.48 -6.06
CA PRO A 122 -12.67 41.79 -6.46
C PRO A 122 -13.84 42.72 -6.85
N LYS A 123 -14.18 43.64 -5.94
CA LYS A 123 -15.08 44.78 -6.21
C LYS A 123 -14.40 45.79 -7.18
N PRO A 124 -15.08 46.27 -8.23
CA PRO A 124 -14.49 47.23 -9.16
C PRO A 124 -14.52 48.66 -8.58
N ARG A 125 -13.46 49.43 -8.84
CA ARG A 125 -13.45 50.90 -8.88
C ARG A 125 -12.57 51.26 -10.07
N GLY A 126 -13.01 52.01 -11.07
CA GLY A 126 -13.70 53.30 -10.93
C GLY A 126 -12.63 54.37 -11.06
#